data_AF-A0A7V9AZH9-F1
#
_entry.id   AF-A0A7V9AZH9-F1
#
_cell.length_a   1.000
_cell.length_b   1.000
_cell.length_c   1.000
_cell.angle_alpha   90.00
_cell.angle_beta   90.00
_cell.angle_gamma   90.00
#
_symmetry.space_group_name_H-M   'P 1'
#
loop_
_entity.id
_entity.type
_entity.pdbx_description
1 polymer ?
#
loop_
_entity_poly.entity_id
_entity_poly.type
_entity_poly.pdbx_seq_one_letter_code
_entity_poly.pdbx_strand_id
1 'polypeptide(L)'
;MRDLFLRFRVLAMLLAALGLFGGFSGAASAQEGDAEGDLYLVTFLCENIEDDSFSVTEPLGGAVPTVVQEEGCSLGDASFVVTDASDATADAATGSEGEVSITGLAVGEGSIVEQETGLEAAFTIAADEITVVVFFNQVEATDDGTPTDPVAEGEGDLQIVKFFCANIEGDFFSVTAPFGAAAGEGDIDLDESGCEPGDASFEVTDSEGATADVATGSDGEVSLTGLAVGEGSVVEQETGIEATFTIEEDALTVVTFFNEVEATGGESVSPPPADDGVDPVDPVDPVNPVDTFDDLDCVVDVTPAQAQAILNADRSDPNDFDRDGDGEACETDDLISTVSTDGTVGTVSTVDGLAVVDGTTIATLPSTGQGNAGGNGGTIVLLLSALSLVTLVGGFAWRQRRTA
;
A
#
# COMPACT_ATOMS: atom_id res chain seq x y z
N MET A 1 -21.06 0.73 -28.66
CA MET A 1 -20.76 0.17 -27.32
C MET A 1 -21.79 -0.86 -26.83
N ARG A 2 -23.09 -0.74 -27.17
CA ARG A 2 -24.14 -1.74 -26.82
C ARG A 2 -23.95 -3.20 -27.27
N ASP A 3 -23.05 -3.49 -28.23
CA ASP A 3 -22.86 -4.84 -28.80
C ASP A 3 -21.66 -5.61 -28.21
N LEU A 4 -20.79 -4.96 -27.42
CA LEU A 4 -19.64 -5.63 -26.80
C LEU A 4 -20.04 -6.26 -25.44
N PHE A 5 -20.86 -5.56 -24.65
CA PHE A 5 -21.34 -6.02 -23.34
C PHE A 5 -22.28 -7.24 -23.40
N LEU A 6 -23.10 -7.36 -24.44
CA LEU A 6 -23.99 -8.52 -24.61
C LEU A 6 -23.23 -9.83 -24.94
N ARG A 7 -21.98 -9.74 -25.40
CA ARG A 7 -21.18 -10.94 -25.73
C ARG A 7 -20.52 -11.58 -24.51
N PHE A 8 -20.27 -10.82 -23.44
CA PHE A 8 -19.74 -11.36 -22.19
C PHE A 8 -20.81 -12.08 -21.36
N ARG A 9 -22.03 -11.52 -21.25
CA ARG A 9 -23.14 -12.17 -20.53
C ARG A 9 -23.59 -13.51 -21.14
N VAL A 10 -23.40 -13.72 -22.45
CA VAL A 10 -23.76 -14.99 -23.12
C VAL A 10 -22.65 -16.04 -23.01
N LEU A 11 -21.39 -15.66 -22.73
CA LEU A 11 -20.30 -16.61 -22.58
C LEU A 11 -20.19 -17.17 -21.15
N ALA A 12 -20.46 -16.35 -20.12
CA ALA A 12 -20.44 -16.79 -18.72
C ALA A 12 -21.62 -17.71 -18.36
N MET A 13 -22.82 -17.49 -18.91
CA MET A 13 -23.99 -18.36 -18.63
C MET A 13 -23.98 -19.71 -19.37
N LEU A 14 -23.15 -19.90 -20.40
CA LEU A 14 -23.13 -21.16 -21.15
C LEU A 14 -22.19 -22.23 -20.57
N LEU A 15 -21.32 -21.88 -19.62
CA LEU A 15 -20.37 -22.80 -18.99
C LEU A 15 -20.87 -23.39 -17.66
N ALA A 16 -21.83 -22.76 -16.97
CA ALA A 16 -22.44 -23.30 -15.75
C ALA A 16 -23.47 -24.44 -16.00
N ALA A 17 -23.90 -24.67 -17.25
CA ALA A 17 -24.99 -25.59 -17.56
C ALA A 17 -24.56 -27.02 -18.01
N LEU A 18 -23.27 -27.35 -17.98
CA LEU A 18 -22.76 -28.69 -18.34
C LEU A 18 -22.18 -29.42 -17.11
N GLY A 19 -23.00 -29.57 -16.08
CA GLY A 19 -22.76 -30.53 -15.00
C GLY A 19 -22.77 -31.96 -15.53
N LEU A 20 -21.59 -32.55 -15.71
CA LEU A 20 -21.45 -33.96 -16.09
C LEU A 20 -20.11 -34.55 -15.65
N PHE A 21 -19.88 -34.65 -14.34
CA PHE A 21 -18.97 -35.61 -13.72
C PHE A 21 -19.64 -36.08 -12.42
N GLY A 22 -19.97 -37.35 -12.17
CA GLY A 22 -19.24 -38.56 -12.53
C GLY A 22 -18.48 -39.03 -11.31
N GLY A 23 -19.20 -39.57 -10.32
CA GLY A 23 -18.68 -39.90 -9.00
C GLY A 23 -17.46 -40.83 -8.99
N PHE A 24 -16.45 -40.44 -8.22
CA PHE A 24 -15.39 -41.31 -7.73
C PHE A 24 -15.27 -41.11 -6.22
N SER A 25 -15.86 -42.03 -5.46
CA SER A 25 -15.67 -42.15 -4.02
C SER A 25 -14.45 -43.03 -3.75
N GLY A 26 -13.30 -42.40 -3.56
CA GLY A 26 -12.08 -43.03 -3.07
C GLY A 26 -11.53 -42.24 -1.90
N ALA A 27 -12.01 -42.55 -0.68
CA ALA A 27 -11.52 -41.94 0.55
C ALA A 27 -10.12 -42.46 0.88
N ALA A 28 -9.10 -41.64 0.62
CA ALA A 28 -7.82 -41.72 1.29
C ALA A 28 -7.84 -40.66 2.39
N SER A 29 -7.84 -41.07 3.66
CA SER A 29 -7.66 -40.17 4.80
C SER A 29 -6.19 -39.74 4.82
N ALA A 30 -5.83 -38.77 4.00
CA ALA A 30 -4.69 -37.92 4.26
C ALA A 30 -5.01 -37.12 5.53
N GLN A 31 -4.00 -36.93 6.36
CA GLN A 31 -4.09 -36.07 7.53
C GLN A 31 -4.39 -34.67 7.00
N GLU A 32 -5.61 -34.17 7.25
CA GLU A 32 -6.10 -32.84 6.89
C GLU A 32 -5.17 -31.82 7.56
N GLY A 33 -4.12 -31.41 6.84
CA GLY A 33 -3.68 -30.03 7.00
C GLY A 33 -4.83 -29.19 6.49
N ASP A 34 -5.24 -28.21 7.28
CA ASP A 34 -6.26 -27.25 6.90
C ASP A 34 -5.78 -26.61 5.61
N ALA A 35 -6.33 -27.09 4.49
CA ALA A 35 -5.94 -26.59 3.19
C ALA A 35 -6.47 -25.15 3.12
N GLU A 36 -5.55 -24.22 2.92
CA GLU A 36 -5.82 -22.79 2.85
C GLU A 36 -5.62 -22.31 1.41
N GLY A 37 -6.29 -21.24 1.06
CA GLY A 37 -6.07 -20.51 -0.19
C GLY A 37 -6.25 -19.01 0.01
N ASP A 38 -6.03 -18.26 -1.07
CA ASP A 38 -6.01 -16.80 -1.03
C ASP A 38 -7.16 -16.21 -1.84
N LEU A 39 -7.69 -15.08 -1.36
CA LEU A 39 -8.68 -14.27 -2.05
C LEU A 39 -8.07 -12.92 -2.42
N TYR A 40 -8.23 -12.53 -3.68
CA TYR A 40 -7.85 -11.23 -4.19
C TYR A 40 -9.10 -10.45 -4.57
N LEU A 41 -9.30 -9.29 -3.97
CA LEU A 41 -10.43 -8.41 -4.23
C LEU A 41 -9.97 -7.21 -5.02
N VAL A 42 -10.76 -6.85 -6.03
CA VAL A 42 -10.54 -5.66 -6.85
C VAL A 42 -11.85 -4.90 -6.96
N THR A 43 -11.83 -3.60 -6.68
CA THR A 43 -12.99 -2.71 -6.75
C THR A 43 -12.78 -1.67 -7.83
N PHE A 44 -13.75 -1.59 -8.73
CA PHE A 44 -13.84 -0.57 -9.76
C PHE A 44 -15.05 0.33 -9.52
N LEU A 45 -14.83 1.63 -9.61
CA LEU A 45 -15.84 2.68 -9.60
C LEU A 45 -16.11 3.10 -11.06
N CYS A 46 -17.30 2.83 -11.57
CA CYS A 46 -17.64 3.03 -12.97
C CYS A 46 -18.80 4.04 -13.15
N GLU A 47 -18.60 5.09 -13.95
CA GLU A 47 -19.61 6.15 -14.16
C GLU A 47 -20.77 5.73 -15.09
N ASN A 48 -20.65 4.59 -15.79
CA ASN A 48 -21.54 4.25 -16.91
C ASN A 48 -22.06 2.80 -16.90
N ILE A 49 -22.09 2.15 -15.73
CA ILE A 49 -22.76 0.85 -15.58
C ILE A 49 -24.20 1.07 -15.14
N GLU A 50 -25.12 0.17 -15.53
CA GLU A 50 -26.56 0.32 -15.23
C GLU A 50 -26.92 -0.15 -13.82
N ASP A 51 -26.13 -1.05 -13.25
CA ASP A 51 -26.30 -1.65 -11.93
C ASP A 51 -24.92 -2.09 -11.42
N ASP A 52 -24.74 -2.12 -10.10
CA ASP A 52 -23.59 -2.76 -9.46
C ASP A 52 -23.48 -4.22 -9.90
N SER A 53 -22.26 -4.67 -10.16
CA SER A 53 -22.04 -6.04 -10.61
C SER A 53 -20.72 -6.58 -10.11
N PHE A 54 -20.62 -7.90 -10.06
CA PHE A 54 -19.37 -8.56 -9.71
C PHE A 54 -19.02 -9.65 -10.73
N SER A 55 -17.74 -10.00 -10.78
CA SER A 55 -17.22 -11.13 -11.51
C SER A 55 -16.32 -11.97 -10.61
N VAL A 56 -16.56 -13.27 -10.56
CA VAL A 56 -15.67 -14.23 -9.91
C VAL A 56 -14.92 -14.98 -11.00
N THR A 57 -13.60 -14.92 -10.96
CA THR A 57 -12.74 -15.66 -11.88
C THR A 57 -12.39 -17.03 -11.30
N GLU A 58 -12.20 -18.02 -12.18
CA GLU A 58 -11.69 -19.32 -11.77
C GLU A 58 -10.31 -19.15 -11.10
N PRO A 59 -10.00 -19.99 -10.09
CA PRO A 59 -8.77 -19.85 -9.34
C PRO A 59 -7.54 -19.93 -10.25
N LEU A 60 -6.61 -19.01 -10.00
CA LEU A 60 -5.37 -18.85 -10.75
C LEU A 60 -4.25 -19.56 -10.01
N GLY A 61 -3.33 -20.20 -10.75
CA GLY A 61 -2.23 -21.00 -10.20
C GLY A 61 -1.13 -20.18 -9.50
N GLY A 62 -1.46 -19.50 -8.41
CA GLY A 62 -0.55 -18.80 -7.48
C GLY A 62 0.01 -17.46 -7.96
N ALA A 63 -0.31 -17.01 -9.18
CA ALA A 63 0.14 -15.70 -9.67
C ALA A 63 -0.96 -14.64 -9.45
N VAL A 64 -0.60 -13.52 -8.81
CA VAL A 64 -1.47 -12.35 -8.69
C VAL A 64 -1.79 -11.84 -10.10
N PRO A 65 -3.08 -11.69 -10.47
CA PRO A 65 -3.44 -11.18 -11.78
C PRO A 65 -2.98 -9.73 -11.93
N THR A 66 -2.52 -9.36 -13.12
CA THR A 66 -2.40 -7.93 -13.46
C THR A 66 -3.80 -7.37 -13.67
N VAL A 67 -4.19 -6.44 -12.80
CA VAL A 67 -5.45 -5.72 -12.93
C VAL A 67 -5.35 -4.76 -14.12
N VAL A 68 -6.27 -4.91 -15.08
CA VAL A 68 -6.35 -4.02 -16.24
C VAL A 68 -7.58 -3.15 -16.06
N GLN A 69 -7.35 -1.85 -15.86
CA GLN A 69 -8.42 -0.87 -15.72
C GLN A 69 -9.27 -0.82 -17.01
N GLU A 70 -10.59 -0.94 -16.85
CA GLU A 70 -11.53 -0.79 -17.96
C GLU A 70 -11.77 0.69 -18.29
N GLU A 71 -11.98 1.03 -19.56
CA GLU A 71 -12.29 2.41 -19.96
C GLU A 71 -13.56 2.91 -19.26
N GLY A 72 -13.45 3.99 -18.49
CA GLY A 72 -14.56 4.59 -17.77
C GLY A 72 -14.79 4.03 -16.36
N CYS A 73 -13.83 3.27 -15.83
CA CYS A 73 -13.78 2.87 -14.44
C CYS A 73 -12.46 3.30 -13.80
N SER A 74 -12.50 3.80 -12.57
CA SER A 74 -11.32 4.00 -11.72
C SER A 74 -11.26 2.89 -10.66
N LEU A 75 -10.08 2.69 -10.07
CA LEU A 75 -9.99 1.90 -8.84
C LEU A 75 -10.62 2.71 -7.70
N GLY A 76 -11.17 2.05 -6.69
CA GLY A 76 -11.72 2.78 -5.56
C GLY A 76 -11.91 1.98 -4.28
N ASP A 77 -12.25 2.73 -3.25
CA ASP A 77 -12.34 2.24 -1.89
C ASP A 77 -13.69 1.56 -1.68
N ALA A 78 -13.68 0.42 -0.99
CA ALA A 78 -14.88 -0.29 -0.59
C ALA A 78 -14.58 -1.14 0.64
N SER A 79 -15.59 -1.34 1.48
CA SER A 79 -15.52 -2.18 2.68
C SER A 79 -16.32 -3.46 2.48
N PHE A 80 -15.78 -4.58 2.96
CA PHE A 80 -16.32 -5.92 2.75
C PHE A 80 -16.38 -6.72 4.05
N VAL A 81 -17.33 -7.65 4.12
CA VAL A 81 -17.34 -8.76 5.07
C VAL A 81 -17.19 -10.06 4.28
N VAL A 82 -16.12 -10.80 4.54
CA VAL A 82 -15.79 -12.07 3.88
C VAL A 82 -16.10 -13.21 4.84
N THR A 83 -16.87 -14.20 4.38
CA THR A 83 -17.17 -15.45 5.11
C THR A 83 -16.58 -16.62 4.33
N ASP A 84 -15.70 -17.40 4.95
CA ASP A 84 -15.06 -18.56 4.31
C ASP A 84 -15.86 -19.86 4.50
N ALA A 85 -15.32 -20.98 3.98
CA ALA A 85 -15.96 -22.29 4.05
C ALA A 85 -16.06 -22.87 5.47
N SER A 86 -15.35 -22.30 6.44
CA SER A 86 -15.40 -22.67 7.86
C SER A 86 -16.39 -21.81 8.66
N ASP A 87 -17.15 -20.94 7.99
CA ASP A 87 -17.99 -19.89 8.57
C ASP A 87 -17.18 -18.82 9.35
N ALA A 88 -15.86 -18.72 9.13
CA ALA A 88 -15.04 -17.66 9.71
C ALA A 88 -15.26 -16.36 8.92
N THR A 89 -15.40 -15.25 9.65
CA THR A 89 -15.63 -13.93 9.06
C THR A 89 -14.41 -13.03 9.20
N ALA A 90 -14.08 -12.28 8.16
CA ALA A 90 -13.04 -11.24 8.15
C ALA A 90 -13.57 -9.94 7.52
N ASP A 91 -13.22 -8.81 8.12
CA ASP A 91 -13.42 -7.50 7.51
C ASP A 91 -12.26 -7.22 6.56
N ALA A 92 -12.56 -6.70 5.37
CA ALA A 92 -11.56 -6.29 4.39
C ALA A 92 -11.94 -4.94 3.78
N ALA A 93 -10.96 -4.14 3.40
CA ALA A 93 -11.19 -2.88 2.72
C ALA A 93 -10.21 -2.74 1.55
N THR A 94 -10.71 -2.37 0.38
CA THR A 94 -9.84 -1.85 -0.69
C THR A 94 -9.49 -0.41 -0.35
N GLY A 95 -8.19 -0.07 -0.40
CA GLY A 95 -7.74 1.33 -0.32
C GLY A 95 -7.82 2.02 -1.68
N SER A 96 -7.16 3.17 -1.83
CA SER A 96 -7.18 4.00 -3.05
C SER A 96 -6.67 3.31 -4.32
N GLU A 97 -5.93 2.22 -4.13
CA GLU A 97 -5.47 1.34 -5.20
C GLU A 97 -6.55 0.33 -5.64
N GLY A 98 -7.72 0.31 -5.00
CA GLY A 98 -8.84 -0.55 -5.31
C GLY A 98 -8.59 -2.04 -5.13
N GLU A 99 -7.54 -2.43 -4.39
CA GLU A 99 -7.10 -3.82 -4.30
C GLU A 99 -6.88 -4.23 -2.83
N VAL A 100 -7.20 -5.48 -2.49
CA VAL A 100 -6.85 -6.10 -1.19
C VAL A 100 -6.69 -7.61 -1.34
N SER A 101 -5.72 -8.18 -0.61
CA SER A 101 -5.48 -9.63 -0.57
C SER A 101 -5.76 -10.17 0.83
N ILE A 102 -6.47 -11.30 0.88
CA ILE A 102 -6.81 -12.03 2.10
C ILE A 102 -6.24 -13.43 1.98
N THR A 103 -5.32 -13.78 2.86
CA THR A 103 -4.64 -15.08 2.87
C THR A 103 -5.21 -15.99 3.95
N GLY A 104 -5.04 -17.31 3.80
CA GLY A 104 -5.34 -18.27 4.87
C GLY A 104 -6.83 -18.60 4.98
N LEU A 105 -7.59 -18.50 3.89
CA LEU A 105 -9.02 -18.82 3.89
C LEU A 105 -9.23 -20.33 3.74
N ALA A 106 -10.21 -20.88 4.47
CA ALA A 106 -10.54 -22.29 4.37
C ALA A 106 -11.01 -22.67 2.95
N VAL A 107 -10.42 -23.74 2.39
CA VAL A 107 -10.80 -24.28 1.07
C VAL A 107 -12.27 -24.72 1.05
N GLY A 108 -13.02 -24.22 0.07
CA GLY A 108 -14.45 -24.50 -0.08
C GLY A 108 -15.25 -23.29 -0.58
N GLU A 109 -16.57 -23.35 -0.43
CA GLU A 109 -17.48 -22.27 -0.80
C GLU A 109 -17.47 -21.17 0.28
N GLY A 110 -17.35 -19.91 -0.13
CA GLY A 110 -17.45 -18.74 0.73
C GLY A 110 -18.37 -17.67 0.14
N SER A 111 -18.64 -16.62 0.91
CA SER A 111 -19.38 -15.44 0.47
C SER A 111 -18.67 -14.15 0.87
N ILE A 112 -18.91 -13.10 0.09
CA ILE A 112 -18.43 -11.76 0.38
C ILE A 112 -19.58 -10.78 0.20
N VAL A 113 -19.71 -9.85 1.12
CA VAL A 113 -20.73 -8.80 1.10
C VAL A 113 -20.03 -7.45 1.17
N GLU A 114 -20.28 -6.59 0.19
CA GLU A 114 -19.89 -5.20 0.26
C GLU A 114 -20.81 -4.44 1.24
N GLN A 115 -20.21 -3.72 2.18
CA GLN A 115 -20.94 -3.12 3.31
C GLN A 115 -21.79 -1.91 2.91
N GLU A 116 -21.37 -1.15 1.88
CA GLU A 116 -22.07 0.05 1.44
C GLU A 116 -23.30 -0.29 0.59
N THR A 117 -23.10 -1.07 -0.48
CA THR A 117 -24.16 -1.43 -1.44
C THR A 117 -24.99 -2.63 -0.98
N GLY A 118 -24.45 -3.46 -0.08
CA GLY A 118 -25.02 -4.77 0.26
C GLY A 118 -24.87 -5.82 -0.84
N LEU A 119 -24.04 -5.55 -1.87
CA LEU A 119 -23.82 -6.48 -2.96
C LEU A 119 -23.11 -7.75 -2.44
N GLU A 120 -23.71 -8.91 -2.71
CA GLU A 120 -23.19 -10.20 -2.27
C GLU A 120 -22.69 -11.03 -3.46
N ALA A 121 -21.50 -11.61 -3.31
CA ALA A 121 -20.93 -12.58 -4.23
C ALA A 121 -20.55 -13.87 -3.52
N ALA A 122 -20.80 -15.01 -4.16
CA ALA A 122 -20.32 -16.32 -3.71
C ALA A 122 -19.04 -16.68 -4.47
N PHE A 123 -18.06 -17.25 -3.78
CA PHE A 123 -16.79 -17.69 -4.38
C PHE A 123 -16.41 -19.10 -3.91
N THR A 124 -15.38 -19.67 -4.53
CA THR A 124 -14.79 -20.94 -4.10
C THR A 124 -13.29 -20.75 -3.96
N ILE A 125 -12.75 -21.10 -2.78
CA ILE A 125 -11.31 -21.13 -2.52
C ILE A 125 -10.80 -22.53 -2.84
N ALA A 126 -9.74 -22.61 -3.63
CA ALA A 126 -9.01 -23.84 -3.90
C ALA A 126 -7.65 -23.79 -3.19
N ALA A 127 -7.14 -24.95 -2.81
CA ALA A 127 -5.89 -25.06 -2.06
C ALA A 127 -4.72 -24.56 -2.91
N ASP A 128 -3.86 -23.72 -2.32
CA ASP A 128 -2.67 -23.16 -2.99
C ASP A 128 -2.99 -22.36 -4.29
N GLU A 129 -4.23 -21.90 -4.45
CA GLU A 129 -4.67 -21.10 -5.59
C GLU A 129 -5.24 -19.75 -5.14
N ILE A 130 -5.16 -18.74 -6.03
CA ILE A 130 -5.70 -17.40 -5.79
C ILE A 130 -7.07 -17.32 -6.47
N THR A 131 -8.11 -17.09 -5.69
CA THR A 131 -9.44 -16.75 -6.20
C THR A 131 -9.55 -15.24 -6.32
N VAL A 132 -10.04 -14.75 -7.45
CA VAL A 132 -10.13 -13.31 -7.72
C VAL A 132 -11.60 -12.93 -7.86
N VAL A 133 -12.04 -11.96 -7.06
CA VAL A 133 -13.38 -11.38 -7.11
C VAL A 133 -13.26 -9.91 -7.45
N VAL A 134 -13.95 -9.50 -8.51
CA VAL A 134 -13.95 -8.13 -9.01
C VAL A 134 -15.32 -7.52 -8.79
N PHE A 135 -15.39 -6.39 -8.11
CA PHE A 135 -16.57 -5.57 -7.91
C PHE A 135 -16.55 -4.38 -8.87
N PHE A 136 -17.69 -4.09 -9.47
CA PHE A 136 -17.93 -2.91 -10.30
C PHE A 136 -19.08 -2.16 -9.66
N ASN A 137 -18.75 -1.08 -8.95
CA ASN A 137 -19.71 -0.21 -8.31
C ASN A 137 -20.04 0.94 -9.23
N GLN A 138 -21.33 1.23 -9.34
CA GLN A 138 -21.77 2.41 -10.04
C GLN A 138 -21.36 3.60 -9.19
N VAL A 139 -20.53 4.48 -9.75
CA VAL A 139 -20.49 5.84 -9.23
C VAL A 139 -21.84 6.40 -9.62
N GLU A 140 -22.75 6.55 -8.66
CA GLU A 140 -23.96 7.33 -8.92
C GLU A 140 -23.46 8.64 -9.51
N ALA A 141 -23.74 8.86 -10.80
CA ALA A 141 -23.39 10.11 -11.45
C ALA A 141 -24.02 11.17 -10.56
N THR A 142 -23.20 11.91 -9.81
CA THR A 142 -23.64 12.91 -8.84
C THR A 142 -24.76 13.66 -9.50
N ASP A 143 -26.00 13.35 -9.11
CA ASP A 143 -27.15 14.04 -9.64
C ASP A 143 -26.89 15.47 -9.18
N ASP A 144 -26.76 16.40 -10.12
CA ASP A 144 -26.57 17.81 -9.78
C ASP A 144 -27.77 18.35 -8.96
N GLY A 145 -28.83 17.54 -8.85
CA GLY A 145 -29.78 17.54 -7.76
C GLY A 145 -29.11 17.19 -6.44
N THR A 146 -28.51 18.21 -5.82
CA THR A 146 -28.09 18.30 -4.42
C THR A 146 -28.79 17.23 -3.56
N PRO A 147 -28.08 16.15 -3.17
CA PRO A 147 -28.60 15.23 -2.18
C PRO A 147 -28.96 16.05 -0.96
N THR A 148 -30.25 16.16 -0.65
CA THR A 148 -30.66 16.55 0.70
C THR A 148 -30.50 15.31 1.55
N ASP A 149 -29.25 14.84 1.70
CA ASP A 149 -28.93 14.12 2.92
C ASP A 149 -29.40 15.01 4.08
N PRO A 150 -29.99 14.43 5.13
CA PRO A 150 -30.26 15.21 6.32
C PRO A 150 -28.93 15.83 6.72
N VAL A 151 -28.78 17.13 6.48
CA VAL A 151 -27.62 17.92 6.91
C VAL A 151 -27.39 17.49 8.34
N ALA A 152 -26.28 16.79 8.57
CA ALA A 152 -25.97 16.28 9.87
C ALA A 152 -25.89 17.53 10.77
N GLU A 153 -26.91 17.71 11.61
CA GLU A 153 -26.94 18.86 12.51
C GLU A 153 -25.87 18.60 13.55
N GLY A 154 -24.79 19.37 13.49
CA GLY A 154 -23.64 19.24 14.36
C GLY A 154 -22.56 20.24 14.00
N GLU A 155 -21.67 20.47 14.95
CA GLU A 155 -20.49 21.31 14.77
C GLU A 155 -19.23 20.49 15.15
N GLY A 156 -18.12 20.78 14.51
CA GLY A 156 -16.81 20.24 14.86
C GLY A 156 -15.69 21.27 14.70
N ASP A 157 -14.45 20.82 14.91
CA ASP A 157 -13.27 21.67 14.96
C ASP A 157 -12.28 21.30 13.85
N LEU A 158 -11.56 22.30 13.35
CA LEU A 158 -10.50 22.16 12.36
C LEU A 158 -9.21 22.81 12.89
N GLN A 159 -8.10 22.10 12.85
CA GLN A 159 -6.77 22.67 13.06
C GLN A 159 -5.99 22.62 11.75
N ILE A 160 -5.48 23.77 11.34
CA ILE A 160 -4.57 23.89 10.20
C ILE A 160 -3.17 24.07 10.76
N VAL A 161 -2.24 23.24 10.27
CA VAL A 161 -0.83 23.29 10.65
C VAL A 161 0.02 23.53 9.41
N LYS A 162 0.99 24.44 9.50
CA LYS A 162 1.84 24.89 8.40
C LYS A 162 3.31 24.69 8.71
N PHE A 163 3.98 24.00 7.78
CA PHE A 163 5.42 23.81 7.78
C PHE A 163 6.07 24.32 6.49
N PHE A 164 7.31 24.76 6.66
CA PHE A 164 8.24 25.12 5.60
C PHE A 164 9.47 24.23 5.72
N CYS A 165 9.73 23.42 4.70
CA CYS A 165 10.73 22.35 4.75
C CYS A 165 11.78 22.56 3.67
N ALA A 166 13.06 22.42 4.03
CA ALA A 166 14.17 22.64 3.10
C ALA A 166 14.54 21.42 2.23
N ASN A 167 13.98 20.24 2.54
CA ASN A 167 14.39 18.96 1.97
C ASN A 167 13.19 18.13 1.45
N ILE A 168 12.13 18.81 0.99
CA ILE A 168 11.00 18.16 0.31
C ILE A 168 10.94 18.68 -1.12
N GLU A 169 10.49 17.85 -2.05
CA GLU A 169 10.26 18.28 -3.43
C GLU A 169 8.79 18.70 -3.60
N GLY A 170 8.59 19.99 -3.87
CA GLY A 170 7.27 20.58 -4.07
C GLY A 170 6.45 20.74 -2.78
N ASP A 171 5.25 21.24 -2.98
CA ASP A 171 4.30 21.53 -1.90
C ASP A 171 3.24 20.43 -1.83
N PHE A 172 2.92 19.96 -0.63
CA PHE A 172 1.89 18.93 -0.42
C PHE A 172 1.14 19.14 0.90
N PHE A 173 0.03 18.42 1.08
CA PHE A 173 -0.75 18.43 2.30
C PHE A 173 -1.06 17.01 2.78
N SER A 174 -1.44 16.90 4.05
CA SER A 174 -1.97 15.69 4.66
C SER A 174 -3.20 16.03 5.49
N VAL A 175 -4.23 15.19 5.41
CA VAL A 175 -5.45 15.30 6.22
C VAL A 175 -5.45 14.12 7.17
N THR A 176 -5.43 14.41 8.47
CA THR A 176 -5.54 13.38 9.49
C THR A 176 -6.99 13.30 9.95
N ALA A 177 -7.54 12.08 9.86
CA ALA A 177 -8.93 11.76 10.13
C ALA A 177 -9.42 12.31 11.49
N PRO A 178 -10.73 12.60 11.61
CA PRO A 178 -11.30 13.22 12.79
C PRO A 178 -10.98 12.43 14.05
N PHE A 179 -10.33 13.10 14.98
CA PHE A 179 -10.16 12.58 16.32
C PHE A 179 -11.43 12.88 17.11
N GLY A 180 -12.14 11.84 17.56
CA GLY A 180 -13.30 12.06 18.45
C GLY A 180 -12.88 12.85 19.70
N ALA A 181 -13.84 13.55 20.33
CA ALA A 181 -13.71 14.47 21.49
C ALA A 181 -12.78 14.05 22.66
N ALA A 182 -12.30 12.80 22.68
CA ALA A 182 -11.40 12.25 23.69
C ALA A 182 -9.91 12.22 23.29
N ALA A 183 -9.54 12.61 22.07
CA ALA A 183 -8.14 12.83 21.75
C ALA A 183 -7.68 14.10 22.47
N GLY A 184 -6.94 13.91 23.56
CA GLY A 184 -6.22 15.02 24.18
C GLY A 184 -5.27 15.63 23.16
N GLU A 185 -4.94 16.92 23.36
CA GLU A 185 -3.94 17.68 22.62
C GLU A 185 -2.68 16.81 22.41
N GLY A 186 -2.65 16.08 21.30
CA GLY A 186 -1.52 15.26 20.91
C GLY A 186 -0.61 16.20 20.19
N ASP A 187 0.48 16.62 20.84
CA ASP A 187 1.58 17.29 20.15
C ASP A 187 1.96 16.40 18.97
N ILE A 188 1.72 16.89 17.75
CA ILE A 188 2.20 16.22 16.55
C ILE A 188 3.72 16.42 16.57
N ASP A 189 4.45 15.37 16.95
CA ASP A 189 5.89 15.42 17.07
C ASP A 189 6.51 15.47 15.67
N LEU A 190 6.88 16.67 15.25
CA LEU A 190 7.42 16.97 13.92
C LEU A 190 8.89 17.40 13.98
N ASP A 191 9.57 17.13 15.10
CA ASP A 191 10.91 17.65 15.38
C ASP A 191 12.03 17.06 14.49
N GLU A 192 11.75 15.99 13.73
CA GLU A 192 12.79 15.22 13.02
C GLU A 192 12.98 15.56 11.52
N SER A 193 12.16 16.43 10.91
CA SER A 193 12.10 16.54 9.43
C SER A 193 12.79 17.75 8.77
N GLY A 194 13.45 18.62 9.53
CA GLY A 194 14.03 19.86 8.95
C GLY A 194 12.97 20.83 8.42
N CYS A 195 11.77 20.74 8.99
CA CYS A 195 10.64 21.62 8.75
C CYS A 195 10.52 22.62 9.89
N GLU A 196 10.29 23.90 9.55
CA GLU A 196 10.00 24.94 10.53
C GLU A 196 8.53 25.36 10.41
N PRO A 197 7.80 25.48 11.53
CA PRO A 197 6.45 26.06 11.48
C PRO A 197 6.50 27.50 10.99
N GLY A 198 5.44 27.96 10.30
CA GLY A 198 5.43 29.35 9.85
C GLY A 198 4.09 29.95 9.47
N ASP A 199 4.13 31.26 9.23
CA ASP A 199 2.98 32.07 8.88
C ASP A 199 2.51 31.76 7.44
N ALA A 200 1.23 31.46 7.26
CA ALA A 200 0.56 31.31 5.97
C ALA A 200 -0.90 31.78 6.08
N SER A 201 -1.52 32.10 4.93
CA SER A 201 -2.92 32.53 4.84
C SER A 201 -3.76 31.49 4.10
N PHE A 202 -4.96 31.22 4.62
CA PHE A 202 -5.86 30.20 4.11
C PHE A 202 -7.29 30.75 3.93
N GLU A 203 -7.99 30.27 2.92
CA GLU A 203 -9.45 30.41 2.76
C GLU A 203 -10.08 29.05 3.09
N VAL A 204 -10.92 29.00 4.13
CA VAL A 204 -11.63 27.79 4.56
C VAL A 204 -13.08 27.90 4.15
N THR A 205 -13.63 26.85 3.53
CA THR A 205 -15.05 26.69 3.19
C THR A 205 -15.60 25.46 3.92
N ASP A 206 -16.67 25.62 4.69
CA ASP A 206 -17.34 24.48 5.34
C ASP A 206 -18.39 23.81 4.44
N SER A 207 -19.05 22.78 4.97
CA SER A 207 -20.07 21.99 4.26
C SER A 207 -21.35 22.77 3.93
N GLU A 208 -21.60 23.91 4.59
CA GLU A 208 -22.70 24.82 4.28
C GLU A 208 -22.29 25.93 3.29
N GLY A 209 -21.02 25.94 2.86
CA GLY A 209 -20.44 26.94 1.97
C GLY A 209 -20.12 28.27 2.67
N ALA A 210 -20.07 28.29 4.01
CA ALA A 210 -19.58 29.44 4.75
C ALA A 210 -18.06 29.53 4.61
N THR A 211 -17.56 30.74 4.36
CA THR A 211 -16.13 30.99 4.10
C THR A 211 -15.49 31.81 5.22
N ALA A 212 -14.23 31.49 5.53
CA ALA A 212 -13.42 32.22 6.50
C ALA A 212 -11.96 32.38 6.01
N ASP A 213 -11.45 33.60 6.06
CA ASP A 213 -10.02 33.87 5.92
C ASP A 213 -9.32 33.66 7.28
N VAL A 214 -8.35 32.77 7.33
CA VAL A 214 -7.55 32.50 8.52
C VAL A 214 -6.06 32.56 8.20
N ALA A 215 -5.23 32.76 9.22
CA ALA A 215 -3.79 32.74 9.08
C ALA A 215 -3.15 32.02 10.25
N THR A 216 -2.14 31.21 9.97
CA THR A 216 -1.28 30.62 11.00
C THR A 216 -0.36 31.69 11.58
N GLY A 217 0.04 31.52 12.84
CA GLY A 217 1.07 32.33 13.47
C GLY A 217 2.47 31.75 13.29
N SER A 218 3.42 32.30 14.04
CA SER A 218 4.82 31.85 14.03
C SER A 218 5.01 30.44 14.61
N ASP A 219 3.99 29.92 15.28
CA ASP A 219 3.84 28.54 15.72
C ASP A 219 3.32 27.61 14.61
N GLY A 220 2.96 28.15 13.45
CA GLY A 220 2.49 27.39 12.30
C GLY A 220 1.07 26.89 12.45
N GLU A 221 0.30 27.34 13.44
CA GLU A 221 -1.00 26.76 13.76
C GLU A 221 -2.15 27.77 13.74
N VAL A 222 -3.34 27.30 13.36
CA VAL A 222 -4.61 28.01 13.56
C VAL A 222 -5.74 27.02 13.76
N SER A 223 -6.61 27.28 14.74
CA SER A 223 -7.80 26.46 15.02
C SER A 223 -9.07 27.22 14.70
N LEU A 224 -10.01 26.53 14.07
CA LEU A 224 -11.38 26.96 13.83
C LEU A 224 -12.31 26.01 14.60
N THR A 225 -13.35 26.58 15.20
CA THR A 225 -14.36 25.82 15.95
C THR A 225 -15.74 26.16 15.41
N GLY A 226 -16.70 25.25 15.54
CA GLY A 226 -18.07 25.52 15.14
C GLY A 226 -18.29 25.40 13.63
N LEU A 227 -17.49 24.56 12.95
CA LEU A 227 -17.68 24.26 11.53
C LEU A 227 -18.80 23.25 11.38
N ALA A 228 -19.66 23.45 10.38
CA ALA A 228 -20.74 22.51 10.11
C ALA A 228 -20.19 21.11 9.75
N VAL A 229 -20.85 20.07 10.28
CA VAL A 229 -20.52 18.67 9.96
C VAL A 229 -20.70 18.43 8.45
N GLY A 230 -19.77 17.67 7.87
CA GLY A 230 -19.74 17.36 6.44
C GLY A 230 -18.40 17.69 5.78
N GLU A 231 -18.39 17.68 4.45
CA GLU A 231 -17.20 17.94 3.64
C GLU A 231 -16.96 19.44 3.47
N GLY A 232 -15.74 19.89 3.74
CA GLY A 232 -15.26 21.25 3.50
C GLY A 232 -13.97 21.27 2.70
N SER A 233 -13.47 22.46 2.40
CA SER A 233 -12.16 22.67 1.75
C SER A 233 -11.37 23.80 2.38
N VAL A 234 -10.05 23.70 2.28
CA VAL A 234 -9.11 24.74 2.70
C VAL A 234 -8.11 24.99 1.59
N VAL A 235 -7.96 26.25 1.20
CA VAL A 235 -7.04 26.70 0.14
C VAL A 235 -5.97 27.59 0.75
N GLU A 236 -4.71 27.21 0.59
CA GLU A 236 -3.59 28.12 0.89
C GLU A 236 -3.52 29.22 -0.15
N GLN A 237 -3.64 30.49 0.28
CA GLN A 237 -3.79 31.61 -0.65
C GLN A 237 -2.52 31.95 -1.45
N GLU A 238 -1.34 31.60 -0.92
CA GLU A 238 -0.07 31.89 -1.59
C GLU A 238 0.27 30.89 -2.69
N THR A 239 0.11 29.60 -2.40
CA THR A 239 0.42 28.49 -3.32
C THR A 239 -0.76 28.10 -4.20
N GLY A 240 -1.99 28.35 -3.75
CA GLY A 240 -3.22 27.91 -4.38
C GLY A 240 -3.53 26.43 -4.18
N ILE A 241 -2.83 25.76 -3.26
CA ILE A 241 -3.04 24.34 -2.94
C ILE A 241 -4.34 24.21 -2.16
N GLU A 242 -5.18 23.28 -2.59
CA GLU A 242 -6.47 22.98 -2.00
C GLU A 242 -6.43 21.59 -1.36
N ALA A 243 -6.96 21.49 -0.14
CA ALA A 243 -7.21 20.24 0.57
C ALA A 243 -8.70 20.15 0.92
N THR A 244 -9.32 18.99 0.66
CA THR A 244 -10.67 18.69 1.17
C THR A 244 -10.58 17.98 2.51
N PHE A 245 -11.55 18.20 3.38
CA PHE A 245 -11.61 17.58 4.70
C PHE A 245 -13.04 17.27 5.10
N THR A 246 -13.22 16.36 6.07
CA THR A 246 -14.52 16.06 6.67
C THR A 246 -14.54 16.48 8.12
N ILE A 247 -15.58 17.20 8.53
CA ILE A 247 -15.87 17.53 9.93
C ILE A 247 -16.91 16.55 10.44
N GLU A 248 -16.62 15.91 11.58
CA GLU A 248 -17.57 15.10 12.33
C GLU A 248 -18.04 15.83 13.60
N GLU A 249 -19.21 15.46 14.13
CA GLU A 249 -19.77 16.08 15.33
C GLU A 249 -18.83 15.88 16.53
N ASP A 250 -18.50 16.97 17.22
CA ASP A 250 -17.60 16.97 18.38
C ASP A 250 -16.22 16.34 18.10
N ALA A 251 -15.72 16.39 16.85
CA ALA A 251 -14.41 15.88 16.47
C ALA A 251 -13.45 16.98 16.01
N LEU A 252 -12.16 16.71 16.15
CA LEU A 252 -11.08 17.55 15.63
C LEU A 252 -10.52 16.95 14.35
N THR A 253 -10.59 17.69 13.26
CA THR A 253 -9.90 17.36 12.00
C THR A 253 -8.63 18.17 11.89
N VAL A 254 -7.51 17.55 11.51
CA VAL A 254 -6.22 18.24 11.36
C VAL A 254 -5.78 18.20 9.89
N VAL A 255 -5.52 19.37 9.32
CA VAL A 255 -4.98 19.52 7.97
C VAL A 255 -3.59 20.13 8.07
N THR A 256 -2.58 19.41 7.58
CA THR A 256 -1.18 19.84 7.61
C THR A 256 -0.70 20.18 6.21
N PHE A 257 -0.13 21.37 6.04
CA PHE A 257 0.47 21.84 4.80
C PHE A 257 1.99 21.89 4.92
N PHE A 258 2.70 21.41 3.90
CA PHE A 258 4.15 21.43 3.79
C PHE A 258 4.54 22.18 2.52
N ASN A 259 5.26 23.29 2.67
CA ASN A 259 5.83 24.01 1.52
C ASN A 259 7.34 23.80 1.44
N GLU A 260 7.83 23.63 0.23
CA GLU A 260 9.26 23.67 -0.03
C GLU A 260 9.77 25.10 0.14
N VAL A 261 10.75 25.29 1.03
CA VAL A 261 11.58 26.50 0.99
C VAL A 261 12.81 26.18 0.19
N GLU A 262 13.11 26.98 -0.84
CA GLU A 262 14.40 26.90 -1.51
C GLU A 262 15.47 26.98 -0.42
N ALA A 263 16.21 25.88 -0.24
CA ALA A 263 17.32 25.81 0.70
C ALA A 263 18.15 27.05 0.40
N THR A 264 18.11 28.03 1.32
CA THR A 264 18.63 29.36 1.02
C THR A 264 20.08 29.14 0.77
N GLY A 265 20.46 29.13 -0.52
CA GLY A 265 21.74 28.66 -0.96
C GLY A 265 22.74 29.54 -0.29
N GLY A 266 23.26 29.09 0.85
CA GLY A 266 24.35 29.73 1.53
C GLY A 266 25.41 29.67 0.47
N GLU A 267 25.62 30.79 -0.22
CA GLU A 267 26.57 30.90 -1.30
C GLU A 267 27.79 30.21 -0.76
N SER A 268 28.11 29.05 -1.32
CA SER A 268 29.31 28.33 -0.98
C SER A 268 30.39 29.29 -1.41
N VAL A 269 30.83 30.11 -0.47
CA VAL A 269 31.87 31.10 -0.66
C VAL A 269 33.10 30.25 -0.89
N SER A 270 33.31 29.94 -2.16
CA SER A 270 34.50 29.31 -2.66
C SER A 270 35.64 30.08 -2.01
N PRO A 271 36.49 29.42 -1.21
CA PRO A 271 37.52 30.11 -0.45
C PRO A 271 38.28 31.02 -1.42
N PRO A 272 38.55 32.28 -1.04
CA PRO A 272 39.19 33.23 -1.94
C PRO A 272 40.44 32.57 -2.53
N PRO A 273 40.67 32.69 -3.85
CA PRO A 273 41.79 32.03 -4.52
C PRO A 273 43.06 32.32 -3.73
N ALA A 274 43.77 31.25 -3.37
CA ALA A 274 45.03 31.35 -2.66
C ALA A 274 45.92 32.36 -3.38
N ASP A 275 46.34 33.38 -2.62
CA ASP A 275 47.30 34.39 -3.06
C ASP A 275 48.64 33.68 -3.32
N ASP A 276 48.91 33.35 -4.59
CA ASP A 276 50.12 32.68 -5.10
C ASP A 276 51.38 33.56 -5.03
N GLY A 277 51.66 34.06 -3.83
CA GLY A 277 52.60 35.15 -3.60
C GLY A 277 53.86 34.81 -2.81
N VAL A 278 54.45 33.59 -2.87
CA VAL A 278 55.84 33.38 -2.39
C VAL A 278 56.61 32.27 -3.15
N ASP A 279 57.88 32.59 -3.44
CA ASP A 279 59.01 31.89 -4.06
C ASP A 279 59.18 30.35 -3.90
N PRO A 280 59.94 29.71 -4.82
CA PRO A 280 60.07 28.26 -4.94
C PRO A 280 61.12 27.69 -3.97
N VAL A 281 60.71 26.77 -3.09
CA VAL A 281 61.64 25.83 -2.46
C VAL A 281 61.03 24.44 -2.28
N ASP A 282 61.73 23.49 -2.88
CA ASP A 282 61.80 22.04 -2.69
C ASP A 282 60.64 21.10 -3.11
N PRO A 283 60.96 20.00 -3.83
CA PRO A 283 59.99 19.00 -4.26
C PRO A 283 59.77 17.98 -3.15
N VAL A 284 58.58 18.00 -2.56
CA VAL A 284 58.06 16.88 -1.77
C VAL A 284 56.76 16.42 -2.40
N ASP A 285 56.72 15.12 -2.67
CA ASP A 285 55.65 14.26 -3.15
C ASP A 285 54.23 14.87 -3.28
N PRO A 286 53.56 14.72 -4.44
CA PRO A 286 52.15 15.05 -4.55
C PRO A 286 51.33 14.02 -3.77
N VAL A 287 50.99 14.37 -2.53
CA VAL A 287 49.81 13.79 -1.88
C VAL A 287 48.62 14.43 -2.58
N ASN A 288 47.94 13.61 -3.38
CA ASN A 288 46.69 13.96 -4.04
C ASN A 288 45.73 14.50 -2.96
N PRO A 289 45.16 15.71 -3.09
CA PRO A 289 44.07 16.13 -2.21
C PRO A 289 42.92 15.14 -2.44
N VAL A 290 42.59 14.39 -1.40
CA VAL A 290 41.35 13.61 -1.34
C VAL A 290 40.25 14.66 -1.34
N ASP A 291 39.52 14.78 -2.46
CA ASP A 291 38.20 15.39 -2.46
C ASP A 291 37.35 14.56 -1.49
N THR A 292 37.22 15.02 -0.27
CA THR A 292 36.27 14.50 0.71
C THR A 292 34.89 15.04 0.34
N PHE A 293 34.31 14.53 -0.73
CA PHE A 293 32.88 14.28 -0.69
C PHE A 293 32.75 13.09 0.26
N ASP A 294 32.07 13.31 1.40
CA ASP A 294 31.77 12.20 2.30
C ASP A 294 30.97 11.17 1.48
N ASP A 295 31.58 10.00 1.28
CA ASP A 295 31.04 8.89 0.51
C ASP A 295 29.72 8.47 1.18
N LEU A 296 28.58 8.82 0.58
CA LEU A 296 27.26 8.53 1.13
C LEU A 296 27.01 7.02 0.99
N ASP A 297 26.84 6.32 2.11
CA ASP A 297 26.62 4.87 2.09
C ASP A 297 25.11 4.56 2.16
N CYS A 298 24.64 3.66 1.29
CA CYS A 298 23.25 3.19 1.18
C CYS A 298 22.64 2.64 2.47
N VAL A 299 23.48 2.35 3.47
CA VAL A 299 23.09 1.75 4.74
C VAL A 299 22.85 2.80 5.83
N VAL A 300 23.52 3.96 5.75
CA VAL A 300 23.65 4.88 6.90
C VAL A 300 23.03 6.24 6.63
N ASP A 301 23.18 6.78 5.42
CA ASP A 301 22.93 8.20 5.18
C ASP A 301 21.72 8.48 4.27
N VAL A 302 21.30 7.50 3.46
CA VAL A 302 20.22 7.66 2.46
C VAL A 302 19.35 6.41 2.37
N THR A 303 18.04 6.59 2.20
CA THR A 303 17.12 5.48 1.89
C THR A 303 17.27 5.04 0.42
N PRO A 304 16.87 3.81 0.04
CA PRO A 304 16.95 3.35 -1.36
C PRO A 304 16.24 4.28 -2.36
N ALA A 305 15.09 4.84 -1.97
CA ALA A 305 14.36 5.80 -2.80
C ALA A 305 15.14 7.12 -3.01
N GLN A 306 15.78 7.64 -1.96
CA GLN A 306 16.62 8.83 -2.04
C GLN A 306 17.88 8.58 -2.86
N ALA A 307 18.53 7.43 -2.70
CA ALA A 307 19.68 7.05 -3.50
C ALA A 307 19.31 6.93 -4.99
N GLN A 308 18.14 6.37 -5.31
CA GLN A 308 17.65 6.29 -6.68
C GLN A 308 17.36 7.68 -7.27
N ALA A 309 16.87 8.62 -6.47
CA ALA A 309 16.68 10.00 -6.89
C ALA A 309 18.02 10.69 -7.19
N ILE A 310 19.04 10.50 -6.34
CA ILE A 310 20.38 11.06 -6.55
C ILE A 310 21.05 10.45 -7.80
N LEU A 311 20.97 9.13 -7.99
CA LEU A 311 21.49 8.45 -9.18
C LEU A 311 20.78 8.90 -10.47
N ASN A 312 19.47 9.17 -10.39
CA ASN A 312 18.73 9.71 -11.53
C ASN A 312 19.12 11.15 -11.85
N ALA A 313 19.45 11.96 -10.83
CA ALA A 313 19.94 13.33 -11.01
C ALA A 313 21.37 13.36 -11.58
N ASP A 314 22.25 12.49 -11.13
CA ASP A 314 23.63 12.35 -11.63
C ASP A 314 24.01 10.89 -11.93
N ARG A 315 23.82 10.51 -13.21
CA ARG A 315 24.17 9.19 -13.75
C ARG A 315 25.69 8.92 -13.84
N SER A 316 26.54 9.85 -13.43
CA SER A 316 27.98 9.58 -13.30
C SER A 316 28.31 8.77 -12.05
N ASP A 317 27.31 8.57 -11.19
CA ASP A 317 27.37 7.81 -9.94
C ASP A 317 28.57 8.17 -9.06
N PRO A 318 28.67 9.44 -8.61
CA PRO A 318 29.82 9.90 -7.85
C PRO A 318 29.95 9.27 -6.46
N ASN A 319 28.89 8.63 -5.95
CA ASN A 319 28.86 7.98 -4.64
C ASN A 319 28.75 6.44 -4.73
N ASP A 320 28.96 5.84 -5.92
CA ASP A 320 28.91 4.37 -6.14
C ASP A 320 27.57 3.73 -5.66
N PHE A 321 26.44 4.43 -5.84
CA PHE A 321 25.09 3.97 -5.50
C PHE A 321 24.61 2.83 -6.41
N ASP A 322 25.12 2.75 -7.65
CA ASP A 322 24.81 1.74 -8.68
C ASP A 322 26.13 1.10 -9.13
N ARG A 323 26.69 0.32 -8.21
CA ARG A 323 28.00 -0.29 -8.35
C ARG A 323 28.12 -1.21 -9.58
N ASP A 324 27.03 -1.82 -10.02
CA ASP A 324 27.02 -2.73 -11.16
C ASP A 324 26.60 -2.08 -12.49
N GLY A 325 26.06 -0.86 -12.43
CA GLY A 325 25.76 0.01 -13.55
C GLY A 325 24.48 -0.36 -14.29
N ASP A 326 23.53 -1.00 -13.63
CA ASP A 326 22.27 -1.43 -14.21
C ASP A 326 21.15 -0.37 -14.15
N GLY A 327 21.38 0.69 -13.37
CA GLY A 327 20.51 1.84 -13.19
C GLY A 327 19.64 1.80 -11.94
N GLU A 328 19.78 0.79 -11.09
CA GLU A 328 19.09 0.65 -9.80
C GLU A 328 20.03 0.96 -8.63
N ALA A 329 19.63 1.89 -7.77
CA ALA A 329 20.47 2.31 -6.63
C ALA A 329 20.29 1.40 -5.42
N CYS A 330 21.36 1.15 -4.68
CA CYS A 330 21.35 0.47 -3.37
C CYS A 330 20.66 -0.91 -3.39
N GLU A 331 20.98 -1.73 -4.37
CA GLU A 331 20.44 -3.08 -4.45
C GLU A 331 20.73 -3.91 -3.19
N THR A 332 19.84 -4.85 -2.90
CA THR A 332 19.84 -5.59 -1.62
C THR A 332 21.11 -6.41 -1.39
N ASP A 333 21.82 -6.77 -2.46
CA ASP A 333 23.09 -7.49 -2.40
C ASP A 333 24.24 -6.62 -1.88
N ASP A 334 24.18 -5.29 -2.02
CA ASP A 334 25.16 -4.36 -1.47
C ASP A 334 24.98 -4.12 0.04
N LEU A 335 23.76 -4.22 0.56
CA LEU A 335 23.45 -4.08 2.00
C LEU A 335 24.08 -5.18 2.87
N ILE A 336 24.47 -6.31 2.27
CA ILE A 336 25.05 -7.47 2.97
C ILE A 336 26.59 -7.40 3.00
N SER A 337 27.21 -6.58 2.14
CA SER A 337 28.68 -6.49 2.00
C SER A 337 29.35 -5.61 3.06
N THR A 338 28.62 -4.69 3.68
CA THR A 338 29.16 -3.67 4.60
C THR A 338 29.13 -4.04 6.09
N VAL A 339 28.80 -5.29 6.46
CA VAL A 339 29.05 -5.78 7.82
C VAL A 339 30.55 -5.93 8.04
N SER A 340 31.16 -4.82 8.45
CA SER A 340 32.57 -4.67 8.79
C SER A 340 33.03 -5.76 9.75
N THR A 341 34.01 -6.55 9.33
CA THR A 341 34.63 -7.63 10.10
C THR A 341 35.52 -7.17 11.27
N ASP A 342 35.49 -5.89 11.64
CA ASP A 342 36.34 -5.35 12.70
C ASP A 342 35.59 -5.12 14.01
N GLY A 343 35.27 -6.21 14.72
CA GLY A 343 34.79 -6.15 16.10
C GLY A 343 33.87 -7.30 16.52
N THR A 344 34.46 -8.38 17.04
CA THR A 344 33.84 -9.45 17.85
C THR A 344 32.33 -9.66 17.67
N VAL A 345 31.92 -10.35 16.60
CA VAL A 345 30.54 -10.79 16.40
C VAL A 345 30.38 -12.21 16.98
N GLY A 346 29.37 -12.39 17.83
CA GLY A 346 28.91 -13.71 18.28
C GLY A 346 28.48 -14.57 17.09
N THR A 347 28.53 -15.89 17.21
CA THR A 347 28.21 -16.81 16.12
C THR A 347 26.81 -16.56 15.54
N VAL A 348 26.76 -16.06 14.31
CA VAL A 348 25.52 -15.99 13.51
C VAL A 348 25.14 -17.42 13.12
N SER A 349 23.93 -17.83 13.49
CA SER A 349 23.36 -19.11 13.07
C SER A 349 22.15 -18.82 12.19
N THR A 350 22.14 -19.41 11.00
CA THR A 350 21.01 -19.31 10.08
C THR A 350 19.99 -20.40 10.39
N VAL A 351 18.72 -20.01 10.52
CA VAL A 351 17.57 -20.91 10.51
C VAL A 351 16.60 -20.35 9.47
N ASP A 352 16.27 -21.14 8.46
CA ASP A 352 15.34 -20.79 7.36
C ASP A 352 15.61 -19.44 6.67
N GLY A 353 16.87 -19.14 6.38
CA GLY A 353 17.26 -17.98 5.56
C GLY A 353 17.23 -16.63 6.28
N LEU A 354 16.77 -16.56 7.53
CA LEU A 354 16.83 -15.34 8.35
C LEU A 354 18.06 -15.36 9.26
N ALA A 355 18.84 -14.27 9.22
CA ALA A 355 19.97 -14.07 10.12
C ALA A 355 19.46 -13.54 11.47
N VAL A 356 19.60 -14.34 12.53
CA VAL A 356 19.29 -13.91 13.90
C VAL A 356 20.59 -13.60 14.65
N VAL A 357 20.70 -12.37 15.16
CA VAL A 357 21.81 -11.92 16.03
C VAL A 357 21.37 -12.12 17.49
N ASP A 358 22.05 -13.02 18.21
CA ASP A 358 21.71 -13.37 19.59
C ASP A 358 22.20 -12.27 20.56
N GLY A 359 21.27 -11.43 21.04
CA GLY A 359 21.59 -10.29 21.92
C GLY A 359 20.49 -9.84 22.89
N THR A 360 19.27 -10.36 22.83
CA THR A 360 18.18 -9.91 23.72
C THR A 360 17.43 -11.09 24.34
N THR A 361 17.52 -11.17 25.67
CA THR A 361 16.68 -12.01 26.52
C THR A 361 15.20 -11.72 26.25
N ILE A 362 14.52 -12.64 25.56
CA ILE A 362 13.05 -12.66 25.48
C ILE A 362 12.52 -13.03 26.87
N ALA A 363 11.91 -12.06 27.53
CA ALA A 363 11.05 -12.32 28.69
C ALA A 363 9.83 -13.11 28.21
N THR A 364 9.72 -14.35 28.67
CA THR A 364 8.55 -15.21 28.53
C THR A 364 7.26 -14.48 28.90
N LEU A 365 6.33 -14.37 27.94
CA LEU A 365 4.92 -14.07 28.18
C LEU A 365 4.26 -15.25 28.93
N PRO A 366 3.38 -15.01 29.93
CA PRO A 366 2.60 -16.08 30.53
C PRO A 366 1.47 -16.52 29.60
N SER A 367 1.55 -17.77 29.16
CA SER A 367 0.45 -18.52 28.55
C SER A 367 -0.67 -18.77 29.56
N THR A 368 -1.88 -18.27 29.32
CA THR A 368 -3.10 -18.86 29.88
C THR A 368 -3.95 -19.43 28.76
N GLY A 369 -3.78 -20.73 28.50
CA GLY A 369 -4.61 -21.50 27.58
C GLY A 369 -4.44 -22.99 27.85
N GLN A 370 -5.48 -23.60 28.38
CA GLN A 370 -5.54 -25.00 28.83
C GLN A 370 -5.68 -25.99 27.67
N GLY A 371 -5.21 -27.22 27.90
CA GLY A 371 -5.49 -28.42 27.11
C GLY A 371 -4.39 -28.73 26.08
N ASN A 372 -3.98 -29.95 25.79
CA ASN A 372 -4.53 -31.26 26.08
C ASN A 372 -3.39 -32.30 26.04
N ALA A 373 -3.62 -33.43 26.68
CA ALA A 373 -2.66 -34.48 26.98
C ALA A 373 -2.23 -35.31 25.77
N GLY A 374 -0.92 -35.59 25.71
CA GLY A 374 -0.39 -36.94 25.52
C GLY A 374 -0.21 -37.45 24.09
N GLY A 375 1.02 -37.87 23.76
CA GLY A 375 1.24 -38.74 22.60
C GLY A 375 2.67 -38.84 22.10
N ASN A 376 3.48 -39.62 22.82
CA ASN A 376 4.70 -40.33 22.41
C ASN A 376 5.35 -39.98 21.05
N GLY A 377 6.60 -39.52 21.14
CA GLY A 377 7.53 -39.47 20.01
C GLY A 377 7.87 -40.84 19.45
N GLY A 378 8.08 -40.88 18.14
CA GLY A 378 8.56 -42.06 17.43
C GLY A 378 8.85 -41.75 15.97
N THR A 379 10.14 -41.59 15.66
CA THR A 379 10.80 -42.02 14.40
C THR A 379 10.18 -41.59 13.06
N ILE A 380 10.82 -40.64 12.37
CA ILE A 380 10.68 -40.49 10.91
C ILE A 380 11.87 -41.17 10.21
N VAL A 381 11.51 -42.15 9.40
CA VAL A 381 12.35 -42.92 8.47
C VAL A 381 12.27 -42.23 7.11
N LEU A 382 13.43 -41.93 6.52
CA LEU A 382 13.62 -41.53 5.13
C LEU A 382 13.25 -42.68 4.18
N LEU A 383 12.34 -42.45 3.22
CA LEU A 383 12.21 -43.28 2.02
C LEU A 383 11.85 -42.46 0.78
N LEU A 384 12.81 -42.43 -0.15
CA LEU A 384 12.71 -42.03 -1.55
C LEU A 384 12.05 -43.12 -2.40
N SER A 385 11.19 -42.73 -3.36
CA SER A 385 11.00 -43.33 -4.72
C SER A 385 9.72 -42.74 -5.35
N ALA A 386 9.75 -41.99 -6.46
CA ALA A 386 10.01 -42.33 -7.87
C ALA A 386 8.83 -42.96 -8.65
N LEU A 387 8.54 -42.35 -9.82
CA LEU A 387 7.89 -42.90 -11.04
C LEU A 387 6.36 -43.14 -10.98
N SER A 388 5.52 -42.64 -11.90
CA SER A 388 5.53 -43.01 -13.33
C SER A 388 4.62 -42.17 -14.23
N LEU A 389 5.09 -42.06 -15.47
CA LEU A 389 4.50 -41.59 -16.72
C LEU A 389 3.29 -42.44 -17.19
N VAL A 390 2.17 -41.82 -17.61
CA VAL A 390 1.18 -42.44 -18.53
C VAL A 390 0.66 -41.40 -19.52
N THR A 391 1.05 -41.56 -20.78
CA THR A 391 0.42 -40.98 -21.97
C THR A 391 -0.88 -41.70 -22.32
N LEU A 392 -1.94 -40.99 -22.68
CA LEU A 392 -3.04 -41.58 -23.46
C LEU A 392 -3.60 -40.62 -24.52
N VAL A 393 -3.45 -41.09 -25.76
CA VAL A 393 -3.98 -40.58 -27.01
C VAL A 393 -5.49 -40.82 -27.08
N GLY A 394 -6.26 -39.81 -27.51
CA GLY A 394 -7.69 -39.97 -27.79
C GLY A 394 -8.20 -38.92 -28.77
N GLY A 395 -8.12 -39.23 -30.07
CA GLY A 395 -8.67 -38.39 -31.14
C GLY A 395 -10.20 -38.40 -31.19
N PHE A 396 -10.81 -37.24 -31.42
CA PHE A 396 -12.24 -37.10 -31.67
C PHE A 396 -12.49 -36.75 -33.15
N ALA A 397 -13.18 -37.68 -33.82
CA ALA A 397 -13.65 -37.52 -35.19
C ALA A 397 -14.87 -36.60 -35.24
N TRP A 398 -14.81 -35.57 -36.08
CA TRP A 398 -15.90 -34.66 -36.37
C TRP A 398 -16.86 -35.30 -37.38
N ARG A 399 -18.15 -35.45 -37.03
CA ARG A 399 -19.20 -35.89 -37.97
C ARG A 399 -20.27 -34.81 -38.11
N GLN A 400 -20.15 -34.07 -39.20
CA GLN A 400 -21.13 -33.13 -39.72
C GLN A 400 -22.48 -33.82 -40.03
N ARG A 401 -23.59 -33.25 -39.58
CA ARG A 401 -24.91 -33.47 -40.20
C ARG A 401 -25.67 -32.16 -40.28
N ARG A 402 -25.90 -31.73 -41.52
CA ARG A 402 -26.84 -30.68 -41.95
C ARG A 402 -28.26 -31.25 -42.06
N THR A 403 -29.20 -30.33 -42.22
CA THR A 403 -30.62 -30.43 -42.63
C THR A 403 -31.59 -30.63 -41.46
N ALA A 404 -32.68 -29.86 -41.33
CA ALA A 404 -33.37 -28.93 -42.24
C ALA A 404 -33.98 -27.76 -41.46
#